data_AF-A0A3N2BDJ0-F1
#
_entry.id   AF-A0A3N2BDJ0-F1
#
_cell.length_a   1.000
_cell.length_b   1.000
_cell.length_c   1.000
_cell.angle_alpha   90.00
_cell.angle_beta   90.00
_cell.angle_gamma   90.00
#
_symmetry.space_group_name_H-M   'P 1'
#
loop_
_entity.id
_entity.type
_entity.pdbx_description
1 polymer ?
#
loop_
_entity_poly.entity_id
_entity_poly.type
_entity_poly.pdbx_seq_one_letter_code
_entity_poly.pdbx_strand_id
1 'polypeptide(L)'
;MHVRSADGEYRMDARAVIDASGTWQSPNSPGAGGLPALGEKQAGDVLSYRIPDFRDRQGFEGQHTVVIGSGHSAVTALLALARMARRDLSTTVTWVPRRVELALPDTGVCGGSVIFDEPEPVAVGRAPESIPGRLR
;
A
#
# COMPACT_ATOMS: atom_id res chain seq x y z
N MET A 1 0.58 -9.68 -33.66
CA MET A 1 0.69 -10.28 -32.31
C MET A 1 0.10 -11.69 -32.33
N HIS A 2 0.70 -12.63 -31.60
CA HIS A 2 0.16 -13.97 -31.38
C HIS A 2 -0.41 -14.03 -29.96
N VAL A 3 -1.59 -14.63 -29.77
CA VAL A 3 -2.33 -14.61 -28.50
C VAL A 3 -2.86 -16.00 -28.21
N ARG A 4 -2.64 -16.48 -26.98
CA ARG A 4 -3.22 -17.72 -26.46
C ARG A 4 -4.18 -17.39 -25.32
N SER A 5 -5.47 -17.53 -25.58
CA SER A 5 -6.58 -17.40 -24.63
C SER A 5 -6.97 -18.76 -24.04
N ALA A 6 -7.88 -18.76 -23.07
CA ALA A 6 -8.62 -19.95 -22.67
C ALA A 6 -9.44 -20.55 -23.84
N ASP A 7 -9.91 -19.68 -24.75
CA ASP A 7 -10.73 -20.04 -25.91
C ASP A 7 -9.91 -20.55 -27.12
N GLY A 8 -8.58 -20.63 -26.99
CA GLY A 8 -7.67 -21.05 -28.06
C GLY A 8 -6.64 -20.01 -28.47
N GLU A 9 -5.96 -20.26 -29.58
CA GLU A 9 -4.81 -19.48 -30.07
C GLU A 9 -5.14 -18.77 -31.38
N TYR A 10 -4.82 -17.48 -31.49
CA TYR A 10 -5.13 -16.63 -32.64
C TYR A 10 -4.08 -15.54 -32.90
N ARG A 11 -4.18 -14.90 -34.06
CA ARG A 11 -3.35 -13.75 -34.46
C ARG A 11 -4.20 -12.50 -34.53
N MET A 12 -3.68 -11.38 -34.02
CA MET A 12 -4.26 -10.05 -34.19
C MET A 12 -3.19 -9.03 -34.56
N ASP A 13 -3.56 -8.04 -35.37
CA ASP A 13 -2.71 -6.89 -35.66
C ASP A 13 -2.82 -5.86 -34.53
N ALA A 14 -1.66 -5.36 -34.09
CA ALA A 14 -1.57 -4.39 -33.00
C ALA A 14 -0.43 -3.43 -33.29
N ARG A 15 -0.65 -2.12 -33.05
CA ARG A 15 0.39 -1.08 -33.20
C ARG A 15 1.32 -0.99 -31.99
N ALA A 16 0.85 -1.44 -30.82
CA ALA A 16 1.61 -1.53 -29.58
C ALA A 16 1.00 -2.63 -28.70
N VAL A 17 1.77 -3.12 -27.74
CA VAL A 17 1.31 -4.02 -26.67
C VAL A 17 1.69 -3.37 -25.35
N ILE A 18 0.73 -3.27 -24.42
CA ILE A 18 0.99 -2.82 -23.05
C ILE A 18 0.90 -4.06 -22.17
N ASP A 19 2.02 -4.46 -21.58
CA ASP A 19 1.99 -5.47 -20.52
C ASP A 19 1.56 -4.81 -19.21
N ALA A 20 0.42 -5.25 -18.70
CA ALA A 20 -0.15 -4.85 -17.41
C ALA A 20 -0.46 -6.08 -16.53
N SER A 21 0.11 -7.25 -16.84
CA SER A 21 -0.13 -8.50 -16.10
C SER A 21 0.34 -8.43 -14.65
N GLY A 22 1.40 -7.66 -14.39
CA GLY A 22 1.95 -7.41 -13.05
C GLY A 22 2.41 -8.69 -12.35
N THR A 23 2.52 -8.62 -11.02
CA THR A 23 2.92 -9.76 -10.17
C THR A 23 1.75 -10.40 -9.41
N TRP A 24 0.51 -10.08 -9.78
CA TRP A 24 -0.71 -10.49 -9.05
C TRP A 24 -0.85 -12.01 -8.85
N GLN A 25 -0.29 -12.82 -9.75
CA GLN A 25 -0.32 -14.29 -9.69
C GLN A 25 0.82 -14.90 -8.85
N SER A 26 1.83 -14.10 -8.51
CA SER A 26 3.01 -14.50 -7.74
C SER A 26 3.22 -13.53 -6.56
N PRO A 27 2.34 -13.58 -5.54
CA PRO A 27 2.41 -12.67 -4.40
C PRO A 27 3.73 -12.83 -3.64
N ASN A 28 4.28 -11.71 -3.16
CA ASN A 28 5.49 -11.70 -2.34
C ASN A 28 5.17 -12.16 -0.91
N SER A 29 5.39 -13.45 -0.62
CA SER A 29 5.18 -14.04 0.71
C SER A 29 5.85 -13.22 1.83
N PRO A 30 5.20 -13.06 3.00
CA PRO A 30 5.77 -12.34 4.14
C PRO A 30 7.05 -12.97 4.73
N GLY A 31 7.31 -14.27 4.50
CA GLY A 31 8.50 -14.95 5.00
C GLY A 31 9.83 -14.51 4.36
N ALA A 32 10.93 -14.97 4.97
CA ALA A 32 12.28 -14.61 4.55
C ALA A 32 12.67 -15.27 3.21
N GLY A 33 13.48 -14.59 2.40
CA GLY A 33 14.01 -15.14 1.15
C GLY A 33 12.97 -15.42 0.06
N GLY A 34 11.76 -14.84 0.16
CA GLY A 34 10.65 -15.12 -0.75
C GLY A 34 9.91 -16.44 -0.47
N LEU A 35 10.19 -17.07 0.68
CA LEU A 35 9.47 -18.25 1.14
C LEU A 35 8.22 -17.86 1.94
N PRO A 36 7.19 -18.74 2.00
CA PRO A 36 6.09 -18.58 2.95
C PRO A 36 6.58 -18.50 4.40
N ALA A 37 5.97 -17.61 5.18
CA ALA A 37 6.12 -17.55 6.62
C ALA A 37 5.55 -18.81 7.30
N LEU A 38 6.03 -19.08 8.52
CA LEU A 38 5.44 -20.12 9.36
C LEU A 38 3.98 -19.77 9.67
N GLY A 39 3.07 -20.74 9.49
CA GLY A 39 1.62 -20.54 9.64
C GLY A 39 0.91 -19.97 8.40
N GLU A 40 1.62 -19.44 7.39
CA GLU A 40 1.03 -18.75 6.23
C GLU A 40 0.01 -19.63 5.48
N LYS A 41 0.35 -20.91 5.27
CA LYS A 41 -0.53 -21.88 4.58
C LYS A 41 -1.73 -22.31 5.45
N GLN A 42 -1.61 -22.24 6.77
CA GLN A 42 -2.68 -22.58 7.71
C GLN A 42 -3.64 -21.40 7.93
N ALA A 43 -3.18 -20.18 7.72
CA ALA A 43 -3.97 -18.95 7.85
C ALA A 43 -4.78 -18.57 6.59
N GLY A 44 -4.90 -19.47 5.61
CA GLY A 44 -5.46 -19.17 4.29
C GLY A 44 -6.84 -18.54 4.28
N ASP A 45 -7.71 -18.88 5.25
CA ASP A 45 -9.07 -18.35 5.36
C ASP A 45 -9.13 -16.88 5.83
N VAL A 46 -8.05 -16.38 6.46
CA VAL A 46 -7.95 -15.00 7.00
C VAL A 46 -6.82 -14.18 6.36
N LEU A 47 -6.01 -14.81 5.49
CA LEU A 47 -4.88 -14.19 4.82
C LEU A 47 -5.24 -13.74 3.40
N SER A 48 -4.99 -12.46 3.09
CA SER A 48 -5.14 -11.92 1.74
C SER A 48 -3.88 -11.17 1.30
N TYR A 49 -3.44 -11.41 0.07
CA TYR A 49 -2.42 -10.61 -0.61
C TYR A 49 -3.01 -9.49 -1.46
N ARG A 50 -4.35 -9.39 -1.55
CA ARG A 50 -5.03 -8.34 -2.32
C ARG A 50 -5.14 -7.06 -1.50
N ILE A 51 -4.92 -5.93 -2.16
CA ILE A 51 -5.19 -4.60 -1.60
C ILE A 51 -6.71 -4.47 -1.38
N PRO A 52 -7.20 -4.12 -0.18
CA PRO A 52 -8.62 -3.89 0.09
C PRO A 52 -9.18 -2.72 -0.73
N ASP A 53 -10.41 -2.86 -1.24
CA ASP A 53 -11.16 -1.74 -1.79
C ASP A 53 -11.96 -1.07 -0.66
N PHE A 54 -11.74 0.21 -0.37
CA PHE A 54 -12.45 0.94 0.70
C PHE A 54 -13.98 1.00 0.51
N ARG A 55 -14.49 0.66 -0.68
CA ARG A 55 -15.92 0.56 -1.00
C ARG A 55 -16.51 -0.78 -0.60
N ASP A 56 -15.71 -1.85 -0.68
CA ASP A 56 -16.08 -3.19 -0.22
C ASP A 56 -15.54 -3.44 1.19
N ARG A 57 -16.44 -3.30 2.16
CA ARG A 57 -16.11 -3.36 3.58
C ARG A 57 -16.31 -4.78 4.16
N GLN A 58 -16.81 -5.72 3.36
CA GLN A 58 -17.11 -7.08 3.82
C GLN A 58 -15.83 -7.77 4.30
N GLY A 59 -15.86 -8.33 5.51
CA GLY A 59 -14.69 -8.96 6.14
C GLY A 59 -13.73 -8.00 6.86
N PHE A 60 -13.95 -6.68 6.79
CA PHE A 60 -13.15 -5.69 7.51
C PHE A 60 -13.92 -4.93 8.59
N GLU A 61 -15.26 -4.80 8.48
CA GLU A 61 -16.10 -4.13 9.50
C GLU A 61 -16.02 -4.80 10.87
N GLY A 62 -15.81 -3.99 11.91
CA GLY A 62 -15.61 -4.44 13.28
C GLY A 62 -14.40 -5.36 13.50
N GLN A 63 -13.51 -5.53 12.51
CA GLN A 63 -12.35 -6.41 12.60
C GLN A 63 -11.07 -5.66 12.94
N HIS A 64 -10.11 -6.39 13.52
CA HIS A 64 -8.72 -5.97 13.61
C HIS A 64 -7.93 -6.53 12.42
N THR A 65 -7.47 -5.66 11.53
CA THR A 65 -6.72 -6.04 10.32
C THR A 65 -5.23 -5.78 10.49
N VAL A 66 -4.39 -6.77 10.18
CA VAL A 66 -2.92 -6.62 10.20
C VAL A 66 -2.38 -6.50 8.77
N VAL A 67 -1.65 -5.43 8.49
CA VAL A 67 -0.98 -5.21 7.19
C VAL A 67 0.51 -5.51 7.35
N ILE A 68 1.05 -6.43 6.54
CA ILE A 68 2.45 -6.85 6.61
C ILE A 68 3.24 -6.31 5.39
N GLY A 69 4.37 -5.66 5.64
CA GLY A 69 5.29 -5.14 4.62
C GLY A 69 5.39 -3.61 4.57
N SER A 70 6.45 -3.10 3.97
CA SER A 70 6.81 -1.66 3.95
C SER A 70 6.75 -0.98 2.57
N GLY A 71 6.33 -1.70 1.52
CA GLY A 71 6.24 -1.15 0.16
C GLY A 71 4.91 -0.43 -0.15
N HIS A 72 4.85 0.19 -1.33
CA HIS A 72 3.68 0.93 -1.83
C HIS A 72 2.33 0.21 -1.67
N SER A 73 2.27 -1.11 -1.91
CA SER A 73 1.04 -1.90 -1.74
C SER A 73 0.52 -1.91 -0.30
N ALA A 74 1.42 -1.91 0.70
CA ALA A 74 1.06 -1.83 2.11
C ALA A 74 0.51 -0.44 2.46
N VAL A 75 1.14 0.63 1.97
CA VAL A 75 0.64 2.02 2.12
C VAL A 75 -0.75 2.15 1.51
N THR A 76 -0.97 1.62 0.30
CA THR A 76 -2.29 1.65 -0.35
C THR A 76 -3.34 0.88 0.45
N ALA A 77 -3.00 -0.29 0.99
CA ALA A 77 -3.89 -1.07 1.85
C ALA A 77 -4.23 -0.34 3.15
N LEU A 78 -3.24 0.26 3.82
CA LEU A 78 -3.44 1.10 5.01
C LEU A 78 -4.36 2.29 4.72
N LEU A 79 -4.18 2.97 3.59
CA LEU A 79 -5.04 4.10 3.17
C LEU A 79 -6.47 3.67 2.83
N ALA A 80 -6.68 2.43 2.38
CA ALA A 80 -8.02 1.86 2.18
C ALA A 80 -8.69 1.52 3.52
N LEU A 81 -8.01 0.77 4.38
CA LEU A 81 -8.50 0.37 5.70
C LEU A 81 -8.74 1.60 6.62
N ALA A 82 -7.87 2.60 6.58
CA ALA A 82 -8.05 3.86 7.32
C ALA A 82 -9.23 4.71 6.80
N ARG A 83 -9.78 4.45 5.60
CA ARG A 83 -11.08 5.01 5.17
C ARG A 83 -12.25 4.23 5.76
N MET A 84 -12.11 2.92 6.00
CA MET A 84 -13.11 2.09 6.69
C MET A 84 -13.17 2.42 8.18
N ALA A 85 -12.03 2.43 8.88
CA ALA A 85 -11.92 2.76 10.31
C ALA A 85 -12.43 4.16 10.67
N ARG A 86 -12.39 5.12 9.73
CA ARG A 86 -13.00 6.46 9.92
C ARG A 86 -14.54 6.47 9.83
N ARG A 87 -15.16 5.40 9.34
CA ARG A 87 -16.62 5.23 9.28
C ARG A 87 -17.14 4.38 10.43
N ASP A 88 -16.33 3.44 10.91
CA ASP A 88 -16.63 2.56 12.02
C ASP A 88 -15.38 2.42 12.91
N LEU A 89 -15.44 2.99 14.12
CA LEU A 89 -14.33 3.00 15.07
C LEU A 89 -14.06 1.64 15.72
N SER A 90 -14.93 0.63 15.51
CA SER A 90 -14.64 -0.75 15.92
C SER A 90 -13.73 -1.48 14.90
N THR A 91 -13.62 -0.97 13.67
CA THR A 91 -12.63 -1.42 12.69
C THR A 91 -11.25 -0.86 13.04
N THR A 92 -10.26 -1.73 13.29
CA THR A 92 -8.91 -1.34 13.73
C THR A 92 -7.83 -1.91 12.81
N VAL A 93 -6.67 -1.24 12.75
CA VAL A 93 -5.59 -1.59 11.82
C VAL A 93 -4.24 -1.55 12.53
N THR A 94 -3.43 -2.60 12.37
CA THR A 94 -2.03 -2.62 12.82
C THR A 94 -1.10 -2.84 11.63
N TRP A 95 0.00 -2.08 11.59
CA TRP A 95 1.01 -2.19 10.55
C TRP A 95 2.26 -2.93 11.08
N VAL A 96 2.74 -3.91 10.32
CA VAL A 96 3.93 -4.71 10.62
C VAL A 96 4.93 -4.56 9.46
N PRO A 97 5.83 -3.57 9.50
CA PRO A 97 6.85 -3.39 8.46
C PRO A 97 7.87 -4.55 8.49
N ARG A 98 8.19 -5.12 7.32
CA ARG A 98 9.15 -6.24 7.19
C ARG A 98 10.62 -5.80 7.21
N ARG A 99 10.88 -4.50 7.08
CA ARG A 99 12.18 -3.87 7.29
C ARG A 99 11.92 -2.42 7.69
N VAL A 100 12.52 -1.98 8.80
CA VAL A 100 12.71 -0.55 9.07
C VAL A 100 14.05 -0.18 8.45
N GLU A 101 14.01 0.29 7.22
CA GLU A 101 15.10 1.07 6.66
C GLU A 101 14.63 2.53 6.71
N LEU A 102 15.14 3.29 7.67
CA LEU A 102 15.04 4.74 7.69
C LEU A 102 16.04 5.30 6.69
N ALA A 103 15.63 6.35 5.99
CA ALA A 103 15.80 6.35 4.56
C ALA A 103 15.70 7.81 4.04
N LEU A 104 16.73 8.35 3.33
CA LEU A 104 16.94 9.61 2.51
C LEU A 104 17.27 9.45 0.95
N PRO A 105 16.94 10.33 -0.02
CA PRO A 105 16.20 10.08 -1.31
C PRO A 105 16.82 9.08 -2.37
N ASP A 106 16.39 8.83 -3.63
CA ASP A 106 15.93 9.72 -4.73
C ASP A 106 15.59 8.98 -6.07
N THR A 107 15.25 7.67 -6.06
CA THR A 107 15.00 6.92 -7.32
C THR A 107 13.69 6.13 -7.34
N GLY A 108 12.88 6.40 -8.37
CA GLY A 108 11.62 5.70 -8.64
C GLY A 108 11.85 4.27 -9.14
N VAL A 109 12.17 3.35 -8.22
CA VAL A 109 12.45 1.94 -8.52
C VAL A 109 11.43 1.04 -7.85
N CYS A 110 10.78 0.18 -8.63
CA CYS A 110 10.01 -0.93 -8.10
C CYS A 110 10.96 -2.03 -7.58
N GLY A 111 11.12 -2.12 -6.26
CA GLY A 111 11.64 -3.33 -5.60
C GLY A 111 13.10 -3.32 -5.11
N GLY A 112 13.78 -2.18 -5.11
CA GLY A 112 15.07 -1.99 -4.44
C GLY A 112 14.91 -1.11 -3.19
N SER A 113 15.73 -1.33 -2.15
CA SER A 113 15.73 -0.43 -0.99
C SER A 113 16.16 0.96 -1.43
N VAL A 114 15.37 1.97 -1.12
CA VAL A 114 15.75 3.37 -1.29
C VAL A 114 15.45 4.16 -0.04
N ILE A 115 16.35 5.09 0.17
CA ILE A 115 16.41 6.03 1.26
C ILE A 115 15.46 7.21 0.68
N PHE A 116 14.59 7.93 1.48
CA PHE A 116 13.56 9.01 1.23
C PHE A 116 13.73 10.36 2.05
N ASP A 117 14.31 11.45 1.49
CA ASP A 117 14.92 12.57 2.27
C ASP A 117 13.99 13.47 3.10
N GLU A 118 14.53 14.03 4.19
CA GLU A 118 13.79 14.82 5.18
C GLU A 118 13.36 16.18 4.62
N PRO A 119 12.05 16.46 4.48
CA PRO A 119 11.57 17.77 4.06
C PRO A 119 11.54 18.73 5.26
N GLU A 120 12.15 19.91 5.09
CA GLU A 120 12.15 21.02 6.05
C GLU A 120 10.74 21.33 6.63
N PRO A 121 10.59 21.48 7.96
CA PRO A 121 9.28 21.53 8.60
C PRO A 121 8.55 22.87 8.39
N VAL A 122 7.41 22.84 7.69
CA VAL A 122 6.45 23.95 7.66
C VAL A 122 5.72 24.03 9.00
N ALA A 123 6.05 25.03 9.81
CA ALA A 123 5.40 25.28 11.09
C ALA A 123 3.97 25.81 10.91
N VAL A 124 2.99 25.10 11.49
CA VAL A 124 1.59 25.56 11.55
C VAL A 124 1.27 26.13 12.94
N GLY A 125 1.02 27.44 12.99
CA GLY A 125 0.13 28.06 13.98
C GLY A 125 0.76 28.85 15.13
N ARG A 126 0.51 30.17 15.15
CA ARG A 126 0.22 30.94 16.38
C ARG A 126 -0.91 31.93 16.09
N ALA A 127 -1.78 32.13 17.09
CA ALA A 127 -2.94 33.01 17.02
C ALA A 127 -2.57 34.50 16.87
N PRO A 128 -3.46 35.36 16.33
CA PRO A 128 -3.21 36.79 16.22
C PRO A 128 -3.23 37.47 17.60
N GLU A 129 -2.09 38.03 18.00
CA GLU A 129 -1.95 38.90 19.17
C GLU A 129 -2.04 40.38 18.72
N SER A 130 -2.60 41.24 19.57
CA SER A 130 -3.09 42.59 19.23
C SER A 130 -2.02 43.56 18.67
N ILE A 131 -2.43 44.44 17.75
CA ILE A 131 -1.63 45.60 17.32
C ILE A 131 -2.04 46.86 18.12
N PRO A 132 -1.16 47.42 18.98
CA PRO A 132 -1.31 48.76 19.51
C PRO A 132 -0.56 49.81 18.65
N GLY A 133 -1.30 50.80 18.17
CA GLY A 133 -0.89 52.22 18.10
C GLY A 133 0.43 52.68 17.44
N ARG A 134 0.27 53.21 16.21
CA ARG A 134 0.59 54.62 15.82
C ARG A 134 2.05 55.07 15.54
N LEU A 135 2.13 56.05 14.63
CA LEU A 135 3.23 57.00 14.31
C LEU A 135 4.28 56.48 13.31
N ARG A 136 4.69 57.23 12.26
CA ARG A 136 4.31 58.60 11.82
C ARG A 136 3.87 58.62 10.37
#